data_AF-A0A2N9Y9W5-F1
#
_entry.id   AF-A0A2N9Y9W5-F1
#
_cell.length_a   1.000
_cell.length_b   1.000
_cell.length_c   1.000
_cell.angle_alpha   90.00
_cell.angle_beta   90.00
_cell.angle_gamma   90.00
#
_symmetry.space_group_name_H-M   'P 1'
#
loop_
_entity.id
_entity.type
_entity.pdbx_description
1 polymer ?
#
loop_
_entity_poly.entity_id
_entity_poly.type
_entity_poly.pdbx_seq_one_letter_code
_entity_poly.pdbx_strand_id
1 'polypeptide(L)'
;MPYKISIKALEKNDSVFFKSMLHLVQRQLSAEWEFAEVADITVVDVEQTDGKRFWEQAINDKKCVIAYARHNIYDAQWFLPKPIRVQPLITLLNTLLECQNHASQIPLNNTTASQQPLIVKTIIESLPPLVPQIPETSLNNANNNFDPTQYLLGLLQKAIQTKKIQRFSCAGLPPVYISPTDRRCFTNKLGMSLSQLSSAQKMMYGAYAEHIDSTELSIDMLLTEVDKNNLVLYPIETLLWITTLSASHGRLIVSYPSRCSVRLKQWPNFAVLPHQPSHMNLAAFMLKNGVDLPTVAAKTQVELNVVIDFFNACQVLGLTQTEEKHNPQQEKSVSGAKRHLFRGILKRLMS
;
A
#
# COMPACT_ATOMS: atom_id res chain seq x y z
N MET A 1 -34.15 -2.22 -10.00
CA MET A 1 -33.97 -3.48 -9.25
C MET A 1 -32.51 -3.56 -8.84
N PRO A 2 -32.19 -4.00 -7.61
CA PRO A 2 -30.81 -4.06 -7.15
C PRO A 2 -30.04 -5.14 -7.91
N TYR A 3 -28.78 -4.85 -8.25
CA TYR A 3 -27.86 -5.83 -8.80
C TYR A 3 -27.43 -6.78 -7.69
N LYS A 4 -27.50 -8.08 -7.96
CA LYS A 4 -27.14 -9.11 -6.99
C LYS A 4 -25.67 -9.48 -7.13
N ILE A 5 -24.99 -9.60 -6.00
CA ILE A 5 -23.61 -10.08 -5.93
C ILE A 5 -23.48 -11.16 -4.86
N SER A 6 -22.77 -12.23 -5.18
CA SER A 6 -22.49 -13.34 -4.26
C SER A 6 -20.99 -13.47 -4.01
N ILE A 7 -20.62 -14.26 -3.00
CA ILE A 7 -19.22 -14.50 -2.62
C ILE A 7 -18.94 -16.00 -2.56
N LYS A 8 -17.75 -16.43 -2.98
CA LYS A 8 -17.33 -17.83 -2.98
C LYS A 8 -15.92 -17.99 -2.43
N ALA A 9 -15.77 -18.95 -1.52
CA ALA A 9 -14.51 -19.30 -0.88
C ALA A 9 -13.82 -18.15 -0.12
N LEU A 10 -14.49 -17.02 0.11
CA LEU A 10 -13.99 -15.97 0.99
C LEU A 10 -13.90 -16.51 2.41
N GLU A 11 -12.80 -16.19 3.10
CA GLU A 11 -12.68 -16.43 4.53
C GLU A 11 -13.83 -15.75 5.28
N LYS A 12 -14.24 -16.31 6.42
CA LYS A 12 -15.40 -15.82 7.20
C LYS A 12 -15.31 -14.30 7.49
N ASN A 13 -14.11 -13.82 7.78
CA ASN A 13 -13.85 -12.40 8.05
C ASN A 13 -14.01 -11.55 6.79
N ASP A 14 -13.46 -11.98 5.66
CA ASP A 14 -13.55 -11.27 4.38
C ASP A 14 -14.99 -11.27 3.84
N SER A 15 -15.76 -12.33 4.10
CA SER A 15 -17.19 -12.40 3.79
C SER A 15 -18.01 -11.35 4.56
N VAL A 16 -17.80 -11.25 5.87
CA VAL A 16 -18.47 -10.24 6.70
C VAL A 16 -18.04 -8.84 6.26
N PHE A 17 -16.74 -8.65 6.02
CA PHE A 17 -16.18 -7.38 5.59
C PHE A 17 -16.71 -6.92 4.25
N PHE A 18 -16.80 -7.82 3.26
CA PHE A 18 -17.37 -7.53 1.96
C PHE A 18 -18.82 -7.04 2.08
N LYS A 19 -19.64 -7.71 2.89
CA LYS A 19 -21.05 -7.31 3.13
C LYS A 19 -21.15 -5.94 3.78
N SER A 20 -20.33 -5.66 4.80
CA SER A 20 -20.30 -4.36 5.46
C SER A 20 -19.82 -3.24 4.52
N MET A 21 -18.79 -3.50 3.71
CA MET A 21 -18.31 -2.54 2.72
C MET A 21 -19.34 -2.25 1.64
N LEU A 22 -20.00 -3.27 1.10
CA LEU A 22 -21.06 -3.10 0.11
C LEU A 22 -22.15 -2.16 0.64
N HIS A 23 -22.56 -2.35 1.89
CA HIS A 23 -23.55 -1.49 2.54
C HIS A 23 -23.04 -0.04 2.73
N LEU A 24 -21.77 0.13 3.12
CA LEU A 24 -21.16 1.45 3.34
C LEU A 24 -21.06 2.25 2.04
N VAL A 25 -20.69 1.59 0.94
CA VAL A 25 -20.42 2.27 -0.34
C VAL A 25 -21.67 2.51 -1.18
N GLN A 26 -22.84 1.99 -0.77
CA GLN A 26 -24.09 2.03 -1.54
C GLN A 26 -24.42 3.43 -2.10
N ARG A 27 -24.17 4.50 -1.33
CA ARG A 27 -24.44 5.88 -1.73
C ARG A 27 -23.49 6.44 -2.81
N GLN A 28 -22.36 5.78 -3.04
CA GLN A 28 -21.34 6.16 -4.02
C GLN A 28 -21.37 5.27 -5.27
N LEU A 29 -22.23 4.25 -5.28
CA LEU A 29 -22.42 3.36 -6.42
C LEU A 29 -23.44 3.95 -7.40
N SER A 30 -23.23 3.74 -8.69
CA SER A 30 -24.13 4.21 -9.76
C SER A 30 -25.45 3.43 -9.82
N ALA A 31 -25.55 2.31 -9.10
CA ALA A 31 -26.79 1.55 -8.93
C ALA A 31 -26.84 0.92 -7.53
N GLU A 32 -28.02 0.44 -7.15
CA GLU A 32 -28.17 -0.34 -5.91
C GLU A 32 -27.60 -1.74 -6.09
N TRP A 33 -26.79 -2.17 -5.14
CA TRP A 33 -26.27 -3.52 -5.04
C TRP A 33 -26.79 -4.22 -3.78
N GLU A 34 -27.01 -5.52 -3.88
CA GLU A 34 -27.45 -6.36 -2.77
C GLU A 34 -26.66 -7.67 -2.75
N PHE A 35 -26.29 -8.10 -1.55
CA PHE A 35 -25.71 -9.41 -1.36
C PHE A 35 -26.79 -10.51 -1.47
N ALA A 36 -26.55 -11.52 -2.30
CA ALA A 36 -27.42 -12.70 -2.40
C ALA A 36 -26.60 -13.99 -2.38
N GLU A 37 -27.20 -15.10 -1.92
CA GLU A 37 -26.55 -16.42 -1.94
C GLU A 37 -26.31 -16.94 -3.35
N VAL A 38 -27.19 -16.57 -4.28
CA VAL A 38 -27.07 -16.86 -5.72
C VAL A 38 -27.21 -15.55 -6.48
N ALA A 39 -26.23 -15.27 -7.33
CA ALA A 39 -26.15 -14.05 -8.10
C ALA A 39 -25.43 -14.28 -9.43
N ASP A 40 -25.69 -13.41 -10.40
CA ASP A 40 -25.04 -13.43 -11.72
C ASP A 40 -23.57 -12.99 -11.66
N ILE A 41 -23.22 -12.24 -10.60
CA ILE A 41 -21.88 -11.74 -10.33
C ILE A 41 -21.38 -12.39 -9.05
N THR A 42 -20.21 -13.03 -9.11
CA THR A 42 -19.62 -13.73 -7.97
C THR A 42 -18.21 -13.26 -7.69
N VAL A 43 -17.93 -12.84 -6.45
CA VAL A 43 -16.57 -12.58 -5.98
C VAL A 43 -15.96 -13.89 -5.48
N VAL A 44 -14.80 -14.27 -6.02
CA VAL A 44 -14.18 -15.56 -5.77
C VAL A 44 -12.80 -15.36 -5.17
N ASP A 45 -12.56 -15.90 -3.98
CA ASP A 45 -11.21 -15.92 -3.40
C ASP A 45 -10.35 -16.97 -4.13
N VAL A 46 -9.55 -16.53 -5.09
CA VAL A 46 -8.73 -17.42 -5.91
C VAL A 46 -7.42 -17.85 -5.25
N GLU A 47 -7.18 -17.42 -4.00
CA GLU A 47 -6.07 -17.94 -3.19
C GLU A 47 -6.47 -19.23 -2.45
N GLN A 48 -7.77 -19.44 -2.22
CA GLN A 48 -8.31 -20.63 -1.56
C GLN A 48 -8.50 -21.79 -2.55
N THR A 49 -8.24 -23.03 -2.13
CA THR A 49 -8.33 -24.21 -3.00
C THR A 49 -9.72 -24.39 -3.61
N ASP A 50 -10.77 -24.18 -2.83
CA ASP A 50 -12.15 -24.28 -3.31
C ASP A 50 -12.53 -23.12 -4.25
N GLY A 51 -11.95 -21.94 -4.05
CA GLY A 51 -12.16 -20.78 -4.91
C GLY A 51 -11.48 -20.93 -6.26
N LYS A 52 -10.27 -21.51 -6.31
CA LYS A 52 -9.59 -21.85 -7.58
C LYS A 52 -10.42 -22.81 -8.44
N ARG A 53 -10.93 -23.89 -7.84
CA ARG A 53 -11.80 -24.86 -8.54
C ARG A 53 -13.06 -24.19 -9.09
N PHE A 54 -13.70 -23.34 -8.29
CA PHE A 54 -14.88 -22.60 -8.73
C PHE A 54 -14.56 -21.61 -9.84
N TRP A 55 -13.43 -20.90 -9.76
CA TRP A 55 -12.96 -19.96 -10.77
C TRP A 55 -12.82 -20.64 -12.14
N GLU A 56 -12.08 -21.75 -12.20
CA GLU A 56 -11.87 -22.51 -13.45
C GLU A 56 -13.20 -22.97 -14.06
N GLN A 57 -14.13 -23.47 -13.24
CA GLN A 57 -15.46 -23.85 -13.70
C GLN A 57 -16.27 -22.66 -14.20
N ALA A 58 -16.27 -21.55 -13.46
CA ALA A 58 -17.07 -20.37 -13.80
C ALA A 58 -16.61 -19.68 -15.09
N ILE A 59 -15.30 -19.70 -15.37
CA ILE A 59 -14.76 -19.21 -16.65
C ILE A 59 -15.24 -20.08 -17.82
N ASN A 60 -15.22 -21.41 -17.66
CA ASN A 60 -15.74 -22.33 -18.69
C ASN A 60 -17.25 -22.13 -18.93
N ASP A 61 -18.00 -21.90 -17.85
CA ASP A 61 -19.44 -21.62 -17.90
C ASP A 61 -19.78 -20.18 -18.37
N LYS A 62 -18.77 -19.35 -18.69
CA LYS A 62 -18.91 -17.94 -19.08
C LYS A 62 -19.68 -17.08 -18.06
N LYS A 63 -19.52 -17.36 -16.77
CA LYS A 63 -20.13 -16.57 -15.69
C LYS A 63 -19.32 -15.30 -15.42
N CYS A 64 -19.98 -14.24 -14.95
CA CYS A 64 -19.30 -13.03 -14.51
C CYS A 64 -18.69 -13.25 -13.12
N VAL A 65 -17.36 -13.39 -13.07
CA VAL A 65 -16.61 -13.61 -11.83
C VAL A 65 -15.57 -12.52 -11.59
N ILE A 66 -15.44 -12.14 -10.32
CA ILE A 66 -14.45 -11.18 -9.82
C ILE A 66 -13.39 -11.96 -9.04
N ALA A 67 -12.14 -11.90 -9.50
CA ALA A 67 -11.03 -12.52 -8.77
C ALA A 67 -10.68 -11.70 -7.54
N TYR A 68 -10.65 -12.34 -6.37
CA TYR A 68 -10.23 -11.73 -5.11
C TYR A 68 -8.92 -12.37 -4.64
N ALA A 69 -7.81 -11.64 -4.73
CA ALA A 69 -6.47 -12.10 -4.33
C ALA A 69 -5.50 -10.94 -4.10
N ARG A 70 -4.28 -11.22 -3.62
CA ARG A 70 -3.23 -10.18 -3.45
C ARG A 70 -2.69 -9.67 -4.79
N HIS A 71 -2.63 -10.52 -5.80
CA HIS A 71 -2.15 -10.19 -7.14
C HIS A 71 -3.07 -10.82 -8.18
N ASN A 72 -3.22 -10.15 -9.33
CA ASN A 72 -4.03 -10.64 -10.43
C ASN A 72 -3.28 -11.72 -11.25
N ILE A 73 -3.05 -12.88 -10.64
CA ILE A 73 -2.27 -13.98 -11.26
C ILE A 73 -2.95 -14.62 -12.46
N TYR A 74 -4.27 -14.45 -12.60
CA TYR A 74 -5.07 -15.00 -13.70
C TYR A 74 -5.35 -14.00 -14.82
N ASP A 75 -4.77 -12.79 -14.74
CA ASP A 75 -5.11 -11.65 -15.61
C ASP A 75 -6.63 -11.46 -15.74
N ALA A 76 -7.32 -11.63 -14.62
CA ALA A 76 -8.77 -11.56 -14.54
C ALA A 76 -9.23 -10.17 -14.97
N GLN A 77 -10.20 -10.13 -15.89
CA GLN A 77 -10.85 -8.89 -16.33
C GLN A 77 -11.40 -8.08 -15.14
N TRP A 78 -11.99 -8.78 -14.18
CA TRP A 78 -12.52 -8.19 -12.96
C TRP A 78 -11.70 -8.67 -11.77
N PHE A 79 -11.00 -7.73 -11.12
CA PHE A 79 -10.09 -8.05 -10.03
C PHE A 79 -10.32 -7.10 -8.84
N LEU A 80 -10.47 -7.71 -7.66
CA LEU A 80 -10.56 -7.03 -6.39
C LEU A 80 -9.31 -7.37 -5.56
N PRO A 81 -8.41 -6.41 -5.29
CA PRO A 81 -7.20 -6.69 -4.53
C PRO A 81 -7.50 -6.97 -3.06
N LYS A 82 -6.72 -7.87 -2.44
CA LYS A 82 -6.64 -8.04 -0.98
C LYS A 82 -5.76 -6.94 -0.35
N PRO A 83 -6.18 -6.32 0.77
CA PRO A 83 -7.49 -6.41 1.40
C PRO A 83 -8.55 -5.62 0.61
N ILE A 84 -9.84 -5.99 0.75
CA ILE A 84 -10.95 -5.22 0.17
C ILE A 84 -10.84 -3.77 0.67
N ARG A 85 -10.92 -2.81 -0.26
CA ARG A 85 -10.87 -1.37 0.02
C ARG A 85 -12.06 -0.68 -0.65
N VAL A 86 -12.47 0.44 -0.06
CA VAL A 86 -13.61 1.25 -0.52
C VAL A 86 -13.45 1.68 -1.98
N GLN A 87 -12.35 2.36 -2.32
CA GLN A 87 -12.19 2.92 -3.66
C GLN A 87 -12.10 1.83 -4.76
N PRO A 88 -11.28 0.77 -4.61
CA PRO A 88 -11.26 -0.33 -5.58
C PRO A 88 -12.62 -1.02 -5.73
N LEU A 89 -13.38 -1.19 -4.64
CA LEU A 89 -14.72 -1.78 -4.72
C LEU A 89 -15.70 -0.88 -5.49
N ILE A 90 -15.71 0.42 -5.22
CA ILE A 90 -16.56 1.39 -5.93
C ILE A 90 -16.22 1.44 -7.41
N THR A 91 -14.93 1.61 -7.74
CA THR A 91 -14.46 1.64 -9.12
C THR A 91 -14.84 0.36 -9.84
N LEU A 92 -14.58 -0.81 -9.23
CA LEU A 92 -14.91 -2.10 -9.80
C LEU A 92 -16.41 -2.24 -10.11
N LEU A 93 -17.28 -1.96 -9.13
CA LEU A 93 -18.73 -2.14 -9.30
C LEU A 93 -19.32 -1.16 -10.30
N ASN A 94 -18.85 0.10 -10.34
CA ASN A 94 -19.32 1.08 -11.32
C ASN A 94 -18.85 0.72 -12.74
N THR A 95 -17.59 0.34 -12.93
CA THR A 95 -17.07 -0.09 -14.24
C THR A 95 -17.74 -1.37 -14.73
N LEU A 96 -18.08 -2.30 -13.83
CA LEU A 96 -18.80 -3.51 -14.18
C LEU A 96 -20.18 -3.19 -14.79
N LEU A 97 -20.90 -2.21 -14.21
CA LEU A 97 -22.19 -1.75 -14.75
C LEU A 97 -22.04 -1.02 -16.07
N GLU A 98 -21.04 -0.15 -16.22
CA GLU A 98 -20.77 0.52 -17.48
C GLU A 98 -20.57 -0.48 -18.62
N CYS A 99 -19.81 -1.56 -18.37
CA CYS A 99 -19.61 -2.63 -19.35
C CYS A 99 -20.87 -3.46 -19.63
N GLN A 100 -21.71 -3.75 -18.63
CA GLN A 100 -22.97 -4.46 -18.84
C GLN A 100 -24.01 -3.62 -19.60
N ASN A 101 -24.04 -2.31 -19.36
CA ASN A 101 -24.91 -1.37 -20.06
C ASN A 101 -24.47 -1.18 -21.53
N HIS A 102 -23.15 -1.11 -21.79
CA HIS A 102 -22.61 -1.04 -23.15
C HIS A 102 -22.83 -2.34 -23.95
N ALA A 103 -22.76 -3.51 -23.31
CA ALA A 103 -23.09 -4.79 -23.95
C ALA A 103 -24.57 -4.89 -24.37
N SER A 104 -25.44 -4.09 -23.76
CA SER A 104 -26.88 -4.03 -24.04
C SER A 104 -27.27 -2.97 -25.09
N GLN A 105 -26.32 -2.21 -25.63
CA GLN A 105 -26.55 -1.12 -26.59
C GLN A 105 -25.87 -1.30 -27.94
N ILE A 106 -25.61 -2.53 -28.39
CA ILE A 106 -25.26 -2.77 -29.80
C ILE A 106 -26.57 -2.91 -30.59
N PRO A 107 -26.92 -1.96 -31.48
CA PRO A 107 -27.91 -2.25 -32.51
C PRO A 107 -27.30 -3.27 -33.46
N LEU A 108 -27.97 -4.42 -33.58
CA LEU A 108 -27.80 -5.32 -34.72
C LEU A 108 -28.02 -4.53 -36.01
N ASN A 109 -26.95 -4.12 -36.68
CA ASN A 109 -26.97 -3.98 -38.12
C ASN A 109 -26.26 -5.18 -38.73
N ASN A 110 -27.06 -6.16 -39.07
CA ASN A 110 -26.72 -7.25 -39.96
C ASN A 110 -26.40 -6.66 -41.34
N THR A 111 -25.19 -6.88 -41.85
CA THR A 111 -24.98 -7.11 -43.28
C THR A 111 -23.86 -8.13 -43.50
N THR A 112 -24.31 -9.38 -43.60
CA THR A 112 -23.95 -10.41 -44.59
C THR A 112 -22.48 -10.76 -44.86
N ALA A 113 -22.22 -12.05 -44.65
CA ALA A 113 -21.03 -12.80 -44.98
C ALA A 113 -20.54 -12.68 -46.43
N SER A 114 -19.23 -12.76 -46.61
CA SER A 114 -18.60 -13.52 -47.70
C SER A 114 -17.24 -14.03 -47.22
N GLN A 115 -17.13 -15.35 -47.21
CA GLN A 115 -15.94 -16.13 -46.89
C GLN A 115 -14.89 -15.96 -48.00
N GLN A 116 -13.62 -15.83 -47.62
CA GLN A 116 -12.51 -16.47 -48.36
C GLN A 116 -11.24 -16.55 -47.48
N PRO A 117 -10.51 -17.68 -47.48
CA PRO A 117 -9.31 -17.89 -46.69
C PRO A 117 -8.06 -17.43 -47.45
N LEU A 118 -7.17 -16.66 -46.81
CA LEU A 118 -5.89 -16.24 -47.40
C LEU A 118 -4.72 -16.45 -46.43
N ILE A 119 -4.09 -17.62 -46.60
CA ILE A 119 -2.66 -17.83 -46.82
C ILE A 119 -1.68 -17.02 -45.94
N VAL A 120 -1.00 -17.78 -45.08
CA VAL A 120 0.27 -17.43 -44.42
C VAL A 120 1.30 -17.01 -45.46
N LYS A 121 1.77 -15.77 -45.40
CA LYS A 121 3.04 -15.35 -46.00
C LYS A 121 3.87 -14.62 -44.95
N THR A 122 4.90 -15.33 -44.52
CA THR A 122 6.07 -14.85 -43.80
C THR A 122 6.66 -13.63 -44.51
N ILE A 123 6.69 -12.48 -43.81
CA ILE A 123 7.60 -11.38 -44.13
C ILE A 123 8.33 -11.05 -42.83
N ILE A 124 9.58 -11.45 -42.79
CA ILE A 124 10.58 -10.98 -41.82
C ILE A 124 10.98 -9.60 -42.31
N GLU A 125 10.54 -8.55 -41.63
CA GLU A 125 11.09 -7.21 -41.82
C GLU A 125 11.57 -6.66 -40.47
N SER A 126 12.83 -6.25 -40.50
CA SER A 126 13.68 -5.84 -39.39
C SER A 126 13.17 -4.57 -38.69
N LEU A 127 12.83 -4.68 -37.41
CA LEU A 127 12.67 -3.54 -36.51
C LEU A 127 13.98 -3.30 -35.74
N PRO A 128 14.47 -2.04 -35.62
CA PRO A 128 15.61 -1.72 -34.77
C PRO A 128 15.26 -1.91 -33.28
N PRO A 129 16.25 -2.12 -32.39
CA PRO A 129 15.99 -2.46 -31.00
C PRO A 129 15.27 -1.31 -30.28
N LEU A 130 14.04 -1.56 -29.84
CA LEU A 130 13.32 -0.71 -28.90
C LEU A 130 14.08 -0.73 -27.57
N VAL A 131 14.85 0.32 -27.30
CA VAL A 131 15.19 0.69 -25.91
C VAL A 131 13.85 1.02 -25.23
N PRO A 132 13.49 0.39 -24.10
CA PRO A 132 12.26 0.74 -23.40
C PRO A 132 12.34 2.20 -22.94
N GLN A 133 11.68 3.09 -23.68
CA GLN A 133 11.39 4.42 -23.19
C GLN A 133 10.26 4.28 -22.17
N ILE A 134 10.63 4.23 -20.89
CA ILE A 134 9.69 4.37 -19.78
C ILE A 134 9.06 5.76 -19.93
N PRO A 135 7.72 5.89 -19.98
CA PRO A 135 7.07 7.19 -20.04
C PRO A 135 7.47 8.04 -18.83
N GLU A 136 8.11 9.19 -19.07
CA GLU A 136 8.49 10.17 -18.02
C GLU A 136 7.27 10.81 -17.32
N THR A 137 6.04 10.38 -17.64
CA THR A 137 4.78 10.95 -17.17
C THR A 137 4.32 10.49 -15.78
N SER A 138 4.99 9.53 -15.13
CA SER A 138 4.54 9.00 -13.83
C SER A 138 5.05 9.75 -12.60
N LEU A 139 5.99 10.69 -12.75
CA LEU A 139 6.73 11.29 -11.62
C LEU A 139 6.41 12.76 -11.31
N ASN A 140 5.48 13.39 -12.04
CA ASN A 140 5.20 14.84 -11.95
C ASN A 140 3.78 15.23 -11.49
N ASN A 141 3.01 14.33 -10.86
CA ASN A 141 1.79 14.76 -10.18
C ASN A 141 2.14 15.40 -8.84
N ALA A 142 2.20 16.73 -8.79
CA ALA A 142 2.44 17.53 -7.58
C ALA A 142 1.44 17.27 -6.42
N ASN A 143 0.36 16.52 -6.68
CA ASN A 143 -0.63 16.08 -5.69
C ASN A 143 -0.44 14.63 -5.19
N ASN A 144 0.65 13.95 -5.52
CA ASN A 144 0.85 12.52 -5.21
C ASN A 144 1.93 12.25 -4.14
N ASN A 145 2.26 13.23 -3.30
CA ASN A 145 3.25 13.03 -2.24
C ASN A 145 2.63 12.38 -1.00
N PHE A 146 3.44 11.59 -0.29
CA PHE A 146 3.06 11.04 1.01
C PHE A 146 3.23 12.10 2.09
N ASP A 147 2.13 12.53 2.69
CA ASP A 147 2.12 13.37 3.87
C ASP A 147 1.84 12.51 5.12
N PRO A 148 2.86 12.25 5.97
CA PRO A 148 2.70 11.47 7.20
C PRO A 148 1.60 12.00 8.13
N THR A 149 1.34 13.32 8.11
CA THR A 149 0.40 13.97 9.04
C THR A 149 -1.05 13.53 8.82
N GLN A 150 -1.36 13.01 7.63
CA GLN A 150 -2.69 12.50 7.27
C GLN A 150 -2.97 11.08 7.79
N TYR A 151 -1.99 10.40 8.40
CA TYR A 151 -2.10 8.99 8.80
C TYR A 151 -1.77 8.78 10.28
N LEU A 152 -1.97 7.57 10.79
CA LEU A 152 -1.52 7.14 12.12
C LEU A 152 -0.06 7.54 12.39
N LEU A 153 0.80 7.45 11.38
CA LEU A 153 2.21 7.85 11.46
C LEU A 153 2.38 9.28 12.01
N GLY A 154 1.60 10.25 11.52
CA GLY A 154 1.65 11.63 11.98
C GLY A 154 1.20 11.80 13.43
N LEU A 155 0.18 11.06 13.84
CA LEU A 155 -0.28 11.03 15.22
C LEU A 155 0.79 10.46 16.16
N LEU A 156 1.45 9.35 15.76
CA LEU A 156 2.57 8.76 16.49
C LEU A 156 3.73 9.76 16.61
N GLN A 157 4.10 10.44 15.52
CA GLN A 157 5.17 11.44 15.52
C GLN A 157 4.86 12.61 16.47
N LYS A 158 3.63 13.11 16.46
CA LYS A 158 3.16 14.17 17.37
C LYS A 158 3.23 13.73 18.84
N ALA A 159 2.80 12.52 19.13
CA ALA A 159 2.84 11.93 20.47
C ALA A 159 4.28 11.76 20.98
N ILE A 160 5.19 11.33 20.11
CA ILE A 160 6.63 11.25 20.41
C ILE A 160 7.21 12.63 20.72
N GLN A 161 6.88 13.63 19.89
CA GLN A 161 7.37 14.99 20.07
C GLN A 161 6.86 15.61 21.37
N THR A 162 5.61 15.34 21.74
CA THR A 162 4.98 15.83 22.97
C THR A 162 5.33 14.99 24.20
N LYS A 163 6.02 13.86 24.03
CA LYS A 163 6.39 12.90 25.08
C LYS A 163 5.20 12.37 25.88
N LYS A 164 4.02 12.27 25.25
CA LYS A 164 2.79 11.80 25.90
C LYS A 164 2.56 10.32 25.66
N ILE A 165 2.20 9.59 26.72
CA ILE A 165 1.71 8.22 26.58
C ILE A 165 0.32 8.30 25.95
N GLN A 166 0.14 7.64 24.82
CA GLN A 166 -1.12 7.72 24.08
C GLN A 166 -1.57 6.36 23.56
N ARG A 167 -2.89 6.18 23.56
CA ARG A 167 -3.63 5.13 22.87
C ARG A 167 -4.19 5.70 21.56
N PHE A 168 -4.09 4.92 20.51
CA PHE A 168 -4.70 5.18 19.22
C PHE A 168 -5.67 4.05 18.91
N SER A 169 -6.92 4.38 18.65
CA SER A 169 -7.95 3.41 18.28
C SER A 169 -8.70 3.85 17.04
N CYS A 170 -9.01 2.88 16.19
CA CYS A 170 -9.92 3.03 15.06
C CYS A 170 -11.05 2.01 15.26
N ALA A 171 -12.30 2.40 15.03
CA ALA A 171 -13.47 1.60 15.37
C ALA A 171 -13.37 0.14 14.88
N GLY A 172 -13.50 -0.81 15.81
CA GLY A 172 -13.44 -2.25 15.53
C GLY A 172 -12.04 -2.82 15.25
N LEU A 173 -10.99 -2.00 15.23
CA LEU A 173 -9.61 -2.43 15.03
C LEU A 173 -8.83 -2.50 16.35
N PRO A 174 -7.86 -3.42 16.48
CA PRO A 174 -7.03 -3.48 17.66
C PRO A 174 -6.23 -2.18 17.85
N PRO A 175 -6.28 -1.56 19.04
CA PRO A 175 -5.59 -0.30 19.28
C PRO A 175 -4.06 -0.49 19.33
N VAL A 176 -3.35 0.63 19.17
CA VAL A 176 -1.91 0.70 19.44
C VAL A 176 -1.62 1.72 20.51
N TYR A 177 -0.55 1.49 21.26
CA TYR A 177 -0.15 2.33 22.37
C TYR A 177 1.32 2.69 22.22
N ILE A 178 1.69 3.88 22.67
CA ILE A 178 3.09 4.29 22.76
C ILE A 178 3.42 4.86 24.14
N SER A 179 4.62 4.55 24.63
CA SER A 179 5.30 5.26 25.70
C SER A 179 6.55 5.93 25.11
N PRO A 180 6.49 7.21 24.73
CA PRO A 180 7.62 7.89 24.09
C PRO A 180 8.86 8.00 24.97
N THR A 181 8.67 8.22 26.27
CA THR A 181 9.78 8.37 27.24
C THR A 181 10.63 7.12 27.30
N ASP A 182 10.00 5.94 27.28
CA ASP A 182 10.71 4.66 27.30
C ASP A 182 11.12 4.18 25.89
N ARG A 183 10.76 4.92 24.84
CA ARG A 183 10.86 4.51 23.43
C ARG A 183 10.20 3.17 23.14
N ARG A 184 9.04 2.93 23.76
CA ARG A 184 8.30 1.66 23.68
C ARG A 184 6.96 1.84 23.02
N CYS A 185 6.48 0.78 22.37
CA CYS A 185 5.11 0.68 21.89
C CYS A 185 4.52 -0.69 22.21
N PHE A 186 3.19 -0.75 22.22
CA PHE A 186 2.44 -1.94 22.58
C PHE A 186 1.32 -2.15 21.57
N THR A 187 1.25 -3.36 21.04
CA THR A 187 0.23 -3.79 20.09
C THR A 187 0.11 -5.31 20.13
N ASN A 188 -0.88 -5.88 19.44
CA ASN A 188 -0.98 -7.33 19.29
C ASN A 188 0.28 -7.90 18.64
N LYS A 189 0.52 -9.19 18.88
CA LYS A 189 1.70 -9.90 18.36
C LYS A 189 1.94 -9.61 16.87
N LEU A 190 3.15 -9.16 16.56
CA LEU A 190 3.63 -8.93 15.21
C LEU A 190 4.38 -10.17 14.74
N GLY A 191 4.21 -10.52 13.47
CA GLY A 191 5.11 -11.43 12.79
C GLY A 191 6.37 -10.71 12.31
N MET A 192 7.47 -11.44 12.09
CA MET A 192 8.69 -10.88 11.50
C MET A 192 8.55 -10.62 10.00
N SER A 193 7.50 -11.15 9.36
CA SER A 193 7.17 -10.81 7.98
C SER A 193 5.90 -9.98 7.89
N LEU A 194 5.89 -8.99 6.99
CA LEU A 194 4.70 -8.16 6.72
C LEU A 194 3.51 -8.96 6.19
N SER A 195 3.76 -10.14 5.60
CA SER A 195 2.71 -11.06 5.17
C SER A 195 1.95 -11.67 6.34
N GLN A 196 2.57 -11.76 7.53
CA GLN A 196 1.99 -12.32 8.75
C GLN A 196 1.12 -11.32 9.52
N LEU A 197 1.13 -10.04 9.13
CA LEU A 197 0.22 -9.05 9.73
C LEU A 197 -1.22 -9.37 9.32
N SER A 198 -2.12 -9.39 10.32
CA SER A 198 -3.55 -9.54 10.09
C SER A 198 -4.12 -8.37 9.28
N SER A 199 -5.26 -8.57 8.62
CA SER A 199 -5.96 -7.51 7.89
C SER A 199 -6.29 -6.32 8.80
N ALA A 200 -6.72 -6.58 10.04
CA ALA A 200 -7.01 -5.53 11.02
C ALA A 200 -5.78 -4.69 11.38
N GLN A 201 -4.62 -5.34 11.56
CA GLN A 201 -3.35 -4.64 11.79
C GLN A 201 -2.95 -3.79 10.57
N LYS A 202 -3.03 -4.34 9.36
CA LYS A 202 -2.74 -3.59 8.12
C LYS A 202 -3.63 -2.37 7.96
N MET A 203 -4.92 -2.51 8.26
CA MET A 203 -5.88 -1.39 8.26
C MET A 203 -5.50 -0.34 9.30
N MET A 204 -5.25 -0.75 10.55
CA MET A 204 -4.87 0.18 11.63
C MET A 204 -3.58 0.93 11.30
N TYR A 205 -2.56 0.23 10.79
CA TYR A 205 -1.25 0.83 10.51
C TYR A 205 -1.26 1.77 9.30
N GLY A 206 -2.16 1.54 8.34
CA GLY A 206 -2.38 2.40 7.18
C GLY A 206 -3.52 3.41 7.34
N ALA A 207 -4.16 3.50 8.51
CA ALA A 207 -5.36 4.31 8.69
C ALA A 207 -5.06 5.82 8.62
N TYR A 208 -6.02 6.56 8.07
CA TYR A 208 -6.01 8.02 8.06
C TYR A 208 -6.24 8.58 9.47
N ALA A 209 -5.53 9.66 9.82
CA ALA A 209 -5.56 10.27 11.14
C ALA A 209 -6.96 10.73 11.57
N GLU A 210 -7.81 11.13 10.62
CA GLU A 210 -9.20 11.56 10.88
C GLU A 210 -10.11 10.44 11.42
N HIS A 211 -9.74 9.16 11.18
CA HIS A 211 -10.48 8.00 11.64
C HIS A 211 -9.93 7.41 12.95
N ILE A 212 -8.92 8.06 13.53
CA ILE A 212 -8.18 7.55 14.69
C ILE A 212 -8.45 8.44 15.89
N ASP A 213 -9.08 7.85 16.90
CA ASP A 213 -9.19 8.45 18.21
C ASP A 213 -7.85 8.35 18.93
N SER A 214 -7.34 9.50 19.37
CA SER A 214 -6.13 9.60 20.19
C SER A 214 -6.49 9.98 21.62
N THR A 215 -6.14 9.13 22.58
CA THR A 215 -6.41 9.35 24.01
C THR A 215 -5.10 9.31 24.77
N GLU A 216 -4.82 10.35 25.57
CA GLU A 216 -3.71 10.35 26.51
C GLU A 216 -4.00 9.42 27.69
N LEU A 217 -2.99 8.67 28.15
CA LEU A 217 -3.11 7.70 29.23
C LEU A 217 -2.05 7.94 30.30
N SER A 218 -2.36 7.56 31.54
CA SER A 218 -1.34 7.35 32.57
C SER A 218 -0.60 6.03 32.34
N ILE A 219 0.57 5.88 32.98
CA ILE A 219 1.33 4.63 32.92
C ILE A 219 0.55 3.44 33.49
N ASP A 220 -0.20 3.63 34.58
CA ASP A 220 -0.98 2.56 35.22
C ASP A 220 -2.12 2.06 34.32
N MET A 221 -2.77 2.99 33.60
CA MET A 221 -3.81 2.64 32.63
C MET A 221 -3.23 1.90 31.43
N LEU A 222 -2.04 2.29 30.97
CA LEU A 222 -1.33 1.57 29.92
C LEU A 222 -1.01 0.13 30.36
N LEU A 223 -0.44 -0.06 31.56
CA LEU A 223 -0.12 -1.40 32.07
C LEU A 223 -1.36 -2.29 32.21
N THR A 224 -2.46 -1.72 32.72
CA THR A 224 -3.74 -2.41 32.81
C THR A 224 -4.23 -2.87 31.43
N GLU A 225 -4.11 -2.03 30.41
CA GLU A 225 -4.50 -2.36 29.04
C GLU A 225 -3.57 -3.40 28.40
N VAL A 226 -2.27 -3.36 28.69
CA VAL A 226 -1.30 -4.37 28.24
C VAL A 226 -1.65 -5.75 28.76
N ASP A 227 -1.93 -5.86 30.06
CA ASP A 227 -2.27 -7.13 30.69
C ASP A 227 -3.63 -7.64 30.21
N LYS A 228 -4.65 -6.78 30.22
CA LYS A 228 -6.02 -7.13 29.81
C LYS A 228 -6.11 -7.64 28.37
N ASN A 229 -5.35 -7.05 27.46
CA ASN A 229 -5.41 -7.37 26.04
C ASN A 229 -4.24 -8.25 25.55
N ASN A 230 -3.39 -8.73 26.46
CA ASN A 230 -2.18 -9.50 26.16
C ASN A 230 -1.30 -8.83 25.08
N LEU A 231 -1.06 -7.53 25.23
CA LEU A 231 -0.27 -6.75 24.28
C LEU A 231 1.21 -7.11 24.40
N VAL A 232 1.91 -7.07 23.27
CA VAL A 232 3.34 -7.34 23.22
C VAL A 232 4.10 -6.03 23.09
N LEU A 233 5.21 -5.95 23.82
CA LEU A 233 6.11 -4.82 23.84
C LEU A 233 7.06 -4.83 22.63
N TYR A 234 7.22 -3.69 21.97
CA TYR A 234 8.22 -3.46 20.91
C TYR A 234 8.91 -2.10 21.07
N PRO A 235 10.08 -1.89 20.43
CA PRO A 235 10.63 -0.55 20.24
C PRO A 235 9.68 0.32 19.43
N ILE A 236 9.60 1.61 19.73
CA ILE A 236 8.68 2.54 19.06
C ILE A 236 8.94 2.64 17.55
N GLU A 237 10.19 2.40 17.12
CA GLU A 237 10.61 2.32 15.73
C GLU A 237 9.83 1.25 14.97
N THR A 238 9.41 0.18 15.64
CA THR A 238 8.61 -0.89 15.00
C THR A 238 7.28 -0.35 14.52
N LEU A 239 6.58 0.48 15.30
CA LEU A 239 5.34 1.11 14.82
C LEU A 239 5.61 2.13 13.73
N LEU A 240 6.58 3.02 13.91
CA LEU A 240 6.94 4.02 12.88
C LEU A 240 7.26 3.36 11.54
N TRP A 241 7.99 2.25 11.57
CA TRP A 241 8.35 1.45 10.40
C TRP A 241 7.11 0.86 9.70
N ILE A 242 6.30 0.07 10.42
CA ILE A 242 5.17 -0.64 9.79
C ILE A 242 4.05 0.32 9.38
N THR A 243 3.83 1.43 10.09
CA THR A 243 2.84 2.44 9.67
C THR A 243 3.30 3.16 8.42
N THR A 244 4.61 3.42 8.29
CA THR A 244 5.15 4.06 7.07
C THR A 244 4.99 3.14 5.86
N LEU A 245 5.40 1.87 5.99
CA LEU A 245 5.24 0.87 4.93
C LEU A 245 3.76 0.65 4.56
N SER A 246 2.84 0.76 5.53
CA SER A 246 1.42 0.52 5.29
C SER A 246 0.70 1.72 4.66
N ALA A 247 1.17 2.95 4.87
CA ALA A 247 0.47 4.18 4.45
C ALA A 247 1.07 4.88 3.22
N SER A 248 2.36 4.65 2.94
CA SER A 248 3.11 5.35 1.90
C SER A 248 2.57 5.05 0.49
N HIS A 249 2.30 3.78 0.18
CA HIS A 249 1.72 3.34 -1.10
C HIS A 249 2.50 3.82 -2.34
N GLY A 250 3.83 3.78 -2.29
CA GLY A 250 4.70 4.22 -3.38
C GLY A 250 4.75 5.74 -3.58
N ARG A 251 4.18 6.53 -2.67
CA ARG A 251 4.22 8.00 -2.73
C ARG A 251 5.41 8.51 -1.94
N LEU A 252 6.22 9.38 -2.53
CA LEU A 252 7.43 9.89 -1.86
C LEU A 252 7.07 10.91 -0.77
N ILE A 253 7.78 10.91 0.36
CA ILE A 253 7.58 11.93 1.40
C ILE A 253 7.90 13.33 0.86
N VAL A 254 7.03 14.32 1.15
CA VAL A 254 6.98 15.70 0.58
C VAL A 254 8.32 16.45 0.52
N SER A 255 9.31 16.04 1.30
CA SER A 255 10.59 16.75 1.48
C SER A 255 11.68 16.41 0.46
N TYR A 256 11.45 15.54 -0.52
CA TYR A 256 12.50 15.07 -1.45
C TYR A 256 12.24 15.37 -2.94
N PRO A 257 13.21 15.96 -3.67
CA PRO A 257 13.14 16.04 -5.12
C PRO A 257 13.33 14.65 -5.75
N SER A 258 12.50 14.32 -6.74
CA SER A 258 12.37 12.98 -7.35
C SER A 258 13.63 12.40 -8.01
N ARG A 259 14.69 13.20 -8.20
CA ARG A 259 15.97 12.80 -8.84
C ARG A 259 17.19 13.01 -7.92
N CYS A 260 17.00 13.02 -6.61
CA CYS A 260 18.10 13.16 -5.66
C CYS A 260 18.82 11.82 -5.42
N SER A 261 20.15 11.85 -5.29
CA SER A 261 20.93 10.67 -4.92
C SER A 261 20.68 10.33 -3.45
N VAL A 262 20.25 9.10 -3.20
CA VAL A 262 19.91 8.63 -1.87
C VAL A 262 20.74 7.42 -1.47
N ARG A 263 21.14 7.39 -0.21
CA ARG A 263 21.92 6.29 0.37
C ARG A 263 21.49 6.02 1.80
N LEU A 264 21.63 4.78 2.27
CA LEU A 264 21.51 4.44 3.68
C LEU A 264 22.82 4.72 4.43
N LYS A 265 22.71 5.23 5.65
CA LYS A 265 23.81 5.36 6.62
C LYS A 265 24.11 4.03 7.32
N GLN A 266 23.05 3.27 7.58
CA GLN A 266 23.10 2.00 8.31
C GLN A 266 21.92 1.11 7.91
N TRP A 267 22.01 -0.18 8.25
CA TRP A 267 20.91 -1.13 8.07
C TRP A 267 19.73 -0.79 8.99
N PRO A 268 18.48 -0.99 8.55
CA PRO A 268 17.35 -1.15 9.45
C PRO A 268 17.60 -2.34 10.38
N ASN A 269 17.17 -2.24 11.64
CA ASN A 269 17.32 -3.33 12.61
C ASN A 269 16.33 -4.47 12.33
N PHE A 270 16.63 -5.31 11.33
CA PHE A 270 15.77 -6.43 10.92
C PHE A 270 15.61 -7.54 11.95
N ALA A 271 16.37 -7.51 13.07
CA ALA A 271 16.13 -8.41 14.20
C ALA A 271 14.80 -8.11 14.92
N VAL A 272 14.30 -6.88 14.83
CA VAL A 272 13.05 -6.45 15.48
C VAL A 272 12.04 -5.82 14.53
N LEU A 273 12.48 -5.37 13.34
CA LEU A 273 11.62 -4.75 12.34
C LEU A 273 11.05 -5.81 11.37
N PRO A 274 9.71 -5.89 11.22
CA PRO A 274 9.09 -6.76 10.22
C PRO A 274 9.53 -6.40 8.80
N HIS A 275 9.91 -7.40 8.01
CA HIS A 275 10.49 -7.17 6.69
C HIS A 275 10.17 -8.28 5.69
N GLN A 276 10.61 -8.06 4.45
CA GLN A 276 10.55 -9.02 3.35
C GLN A 276 11.96 -9.21 2.76
N PRO A 277 12.22 -10.30 2.03
CA PRO A 277 13.52 -10.51 1.37
C PRO A 277 13.95 -9.33 0.48
N SER A 278 12.99 -8.70 -0.21
CA SER A 278 13.22 -7.48 -1.01
C SER A 278 13.82 -6.34 -0.18
N HIS A 279 13.37 -6.13 1.06
CA HIS A 279 13.91 -5.08 1.95
C HIS A 279 15.37 -5.33 2.33
N MET A 280 15.78 -6.60 2.49
CA MET A 280 17.19 -6.92 2.74
C MET A 280 18.06 -6.62 1.52
N ASN A 281 17.58 -6.97 0.33
CA ASN A 281 18.27 -6.69 -0.93
C ASN A 281 18.41 -5.17 -1.16
N LEU A 282 17.34 -4.41 -0.90
CA LEU A 282 17.35 -2.95 -0.96
C LEU A 282 18.32 -2.35 0.05
N ALA A 283 18.32 -2.82 1.30
CA ALA A 283 19.25 -2.35 2.34
C ALA A 283 20.70 -2.59 1.93
N ALA A 284 21.03 -3.79 1.46
CA ALA A 284 22.38 -4.14 1.00
C ALA A 284 22.85 -3.24 -0.17
N PHE A 285 21.97 -2.99 -1.13
CA PHE A 285 22.27 -2.16 -2.29
C PHE A 285 22.43 -0.69 -1.91
N MET A 286 21.45 -0.12 -1.21
CA MET A 286 21.40 1.31 -0.86
C MET A 286 22.40 1.70 0.22
N LEU A 287 22.97 0.75 0.98
CA LEU A 287 24.10 1.04 1.88
C LEU A 287 25.40 1.29 1.12
N LYS A 288 25.59 0.63 -0.04
CA LYS A 288 26.82 0.71 -0.84
C LYS A 288 26.74 1.76 -1.95
N ASN A 289 25.55 2.06 -2.44
CA ASN A 289 25.34 2.90 -3.62
C ASN A 289 24.49 4.12 -3.28
N GLY A 290 24.94 5.31 -3.69
CA GLY A 290 24.13 6.54 -3.72
C GLY A 290 23.60 6.79 -5.13
N VAL A 291 22.33 6.47 -5.37
CA VAL A 291 21.65 6.67 -6.66
C VAL A 291 20.20 7.10 -6.43
N ASP A 292 19.50 7.55 -7.48
CA ASP A 292 18.07 7.85 -7.38
C ASP A 292 17.20 6.58 -7.24
N LEU A 293 15.98 6.73 -6.72
CA LEU A 293 15.07 5.62 -6.45
C LEU A 293 14.68 4.80 -7.71
N PRO A 294 14.41 5.41 -8.88
CA PRO A 294 14.21 4.66 -10.12
C PRO A 294 15.42 3.77 -10.48
N THR A 295 16.64 4.27 -10.29
CA THR A 295 17.86 3.48 -10.52
C THR A 295 17.98 2.35 -9.51
N VAL A 296 17.62 2.56 -8.24
CA VAL A 296 17.56 1.47 -7.24
C VAL A 296 16.59 0.39 -7.71
N ALA A 297 15.38 0.75 -8.14
CA ALA A 297 14.38 -0.20 -8.64
C ALA A 297 14.91 -1.02 -9.83
N ALA A 298 15.47 -0.35 -10.84
CA ALA A 298 16.01 -1.01 -12.03
C ALA A 298 17.18 -1.97 -11.72
N LYS A 299 18.08 -1.58 -10.80
CA LYS A 299 19.27 -2.38 -10.45
C LYS A 299 18.95 -3.54 -9.51
N THR A 300 17.96 -3.39 -8.64
CA THR A 300 17.57 -4.43 -7.68
C THR A 300 16.44 -5.32 -8.18
N GLN A 301 15.82 -4.97 -9.31
CA GLN A 301 14.63 -5.62 -9.86
C GLN A 301 13.47 -5.67 -8.86
N VAL A 302 13.37 -4.66 -8.00
CA VAL A 302 12.26 -4.47 -7.06
C VAL A 302 11.36 -3.36 -7.58
N GLU A 303 10.06 -3.56 -7.51
CA GLU A 303 9.05 -2.58 -7.93
C GLU A 303 9.28 -1.21 -7.29
N LEU A 304 9.17 -0.14 -8.09
CA LEU A 304 9.47 1.22 -7.65
C LEU A 304 8.64 1.63 -6.43
N ASN A 305 7.37 1.22 -6.35
CA ASN A 305 6.51 1.50 -5.21
C ASN A 305 7.07 0.89 -3.91
N VAL A 306 7.58 -0.34 -3.97
CA VAL A 306 8.20 -1.01 -2.83
C VAL A 306 9.51 -0.34 -2.44
N VAL A 307 10.30 0.11 -3.43
CA VAL A 307 11.51 0.90 -3.20
C VAL A 307 11.18 2.21 -2.47
N ILE A 308 10.13 2.92 -2.90
CA ILE A 308 9.69 4.17 -2.27
C ILE A 308 9.18 3.93 -0.85
N ASP A 309 8.36 2.91 -0.62
CA ASP A 309 7.86 2.57 0.72
C ASP A 309 9.01 2.24 1.68
N PHE A 310 9.97 1.41 1.24
CA PHE A 310 11.16 1.07 2.00
C PHE A 310 12.02 2.31 2.30
N PHE A 311 12.25 3.16 1.30
CA PHE A 311 13.00 4.40 1.46
C PHE A 311 12.33 5.34 2.46
N ASN A 312 11.02 5.55 2.35
CA ASN A 312 10.26 6.39 3.27
C ASN A 312 10.35 5.85 4.71
N ALA A 313 10.24 4.53 4.91
CA ALA A 313 10.39 3.93 6.23
C ALA A 313 11.81 4.16 6.81
N CYS A 314 12.84 4.03 5.98
CA CYS A 314 14.20 4.37 6.37
C CYS A 314 14.37 5.87 6.71
N GLN A 315 13.74 6.76 5.94
CA GLN A 315 13.77 8.21 6.17
C GLN A 315 13.11 8.58 7.50
N VAL A 316 11.92 8.04 7.78
CA VAL A 316 11.20 8.25 9.05
C VAL A 316 12.03 7.82 10.26
N LEU A 317 12.83 6.76 10.12
CA LEU A 317 13.75 6.29 11.15
C LEU A 317 15.11 7.02 11.14
N GLY A 318 15.33 7.98 10.24
CA GLY A 318 16.58 8.76 10.15
C GLY A 318 17.78 7.98 9.63
N LEU A 319 17.56 6.86 8.92
CA LEU A 319 18.60 5.92 8.47
C LEU A 319 19.25 6.31 7.14
N THR A 320 18.85 7.42 6.55
CA THR A 320 19.24 7.85 5.20
C THR A 320 20.13 9.09 5.20
N GLN A 321 20.89 9.28 4.13
CA GLN A 321 21.61 10.50 3.80
C GLN A 321 21.34 10.92 2.36
N THR A 322 21.34 12.24 2.17
CA THR A 322 21.32 12.87 0.86
C THR A 322 22.73 13.20 0.42
N GLU A 323 23.10 12.79 -0.78
CA GLU A 323 24.33 13.25 -1.42
C GLU A 323 23.93 14.23 -2.52
N GLU A 324 24.03 15.53 -2.25
CA GLU A 324 24.08 16.50 -3.34
C GLU A 324 25.32 16.14 -4.16
N LYS A 325 25.17 15.90 -5.47
CA LYS A 325 26.33 15.70 -6.35
C LYS A 325 27.21 16.93 -6.25
N HIS A 326 28.26 16.86 -5.44
CA HIS A 326 29.27 17.89 -5.36
C HIS A 326 30.12 17.77 -6.62
N ASN A 327 29.98 18.72 -7.54
CA ASN A 327 30.90 18.87 -8.66
C ASN A 327 32.29 19.18 -8.06
N PRO A 328 33.35 18.40 -8.31
CA PRO A 328 34.65 18.57 -7.64
C PRO A 328 35.47 19.71 -8.23
N GLN A 329 34.86 20.88 -8.43
CA GLN A 329 35.53 22.14 -8.78
C GLN A 329 34.71 23.32 -8.23
N GLN A 330 34.92 23.67 -6.96
CA GLN A 330 34.97 25.05 -6.45
C GLN A 330 35.11 25.05 -4.92
N GLU A 331 36.35 25.08 -4.46
CA GLU A 331 36.68 25.68 -3.17
C GLU A 331 36.64 27.21 -3.31
N LYS A 332 35.72 27.84 -2.56
CA LYS A 332 35.86 29.06 -1.73
C LYS A 332 34.64 29.99 -1.79
N SER A 333 34.25 30.36 -0.57
CA SER A 333 33.47 31.53 -0.12
C SER A 333 31.93 31.58 -0.27
N VAL A 334 31.31 31.41 0.90
CA VAL A 334 30.30 32.27 1.56
C VAL A 334 28.83 32.27 1.09
N SER A 335 27.97 32.20 2.12
CA SER A 335 26.54 32.51 2.18
C SER A 335 25.61 31.30 2.00
N GLY A 336 24.78 30.86 2.97
CA GLY A 336 24.26 31.58 4.12
C GLY A 336 22.76 31.85 4.00
N ALA A 337 21.94 30.86 3.65
CA ALA A 337 20.51 30.83 3.99
C ALA A 337 19.92 29.44 3.68
N LYS A 338 19.02 28.94 4.55
CA LYS A 338 18.16 27.76 4.40
C LYS A 338 18.67 26.37 4.84
N ARG A 339 19.71 26.27 5.67
CA ARG A 339 20.15 24.99 6.30
C ARG A 339 19.54 24.69 7.69
N HIS A 340 18.41 25.30 8.06
CA HIS A 340 18.01 25.40 9.48
C HIS A 340 16.58 25.00 9.88
N LEU A 341 15.84 24.15 9.16
CA LEU A 341 14.52 23.72 9.67
C LEU A 341 14.48 22.37 10.39
N PHE A 342 15.32 21.38 10.05
CA PHE A 342 15.18 20.03 10.64
C PHE A 342 16.34 19.56 11.53
N ARG A 343 17.42 20.35 11.62
CA ARG A 343 18.56 20.05 12.51
C ARG A 343 18.33 20.51 13.96
N GLY A 344 17.37 21.40 14.19
CA GLY A 344 17.08 21.98 15.51
C GLY A 344 16.35 21.02 16.47
N ILE A 345 15.56 20.09 15.96
CA ILE A 345 14.72 19.22 16.79
C ILE A 345 15.52 18.02 17.34
N LEU A 346 16.51 17.51 16.58
CA LEU A 346 17.38 16.42 17.04
C LEU A 346 18.55 16.88 17.93
N LYS A 347 19.00 18.14 17.81
CA LYS A 347 20.12 18.64 18.63
C LYS A 347 19.70 19.11 20.02
N ARG A 348 18.40 19.34 20.25
CA ARG A 348 17.84 19.72 21.57
C ARG A 348 17.37 18.51 22.41
N LEU A 349 17.73 17.29 21.98
CA LEU A 349 17.46 16.03 22.68
C LEU A 349 18.74 15.34 23.20
N MET A 350 19.91 16.00 23.06
CA MET A 350 21.17 15.58 23.68
C MET A 350 21.75 16.62 24.65
N SER A 351 20.90 17.50 25.20
CA SER A 351 21.25 18.34 26.35
C SER A 351 20.18 18.25 27.42
#